data_AF-A0A6C0HYS3-F1
#
_entry.id   AF-A0A6C0HYS3-F1
#
_cell.length_a   1.000
_cell.length_b   1.000
_cell.length_c   1.000
_cell.angle_alpha   90.00
_cell.angle_beta   90.00
_cell.angle_gamma   90.00
#
_symmetry.space_group_name_H-M   'P 1'
#
loop_
_entity.id
_entity.type
_entity.pdbx_description
1 polymer ?
#
loop_
_entity_poly.entity_id
_entity_poly.type
_entity_poly.pdbx_seq_one_letter_code
_entity_poly.pdbx_strand_id
1 'polypeptide(L)'
;MSIGYIYKIVFSNGKHYIGLTTTSLEQRSKEHKLCAKNGDEKCLYKALRKYDMVDTFELIEIDTADTVEELREKEIGYIIEYNSYYIDSNGYNMTRGGEGINGYVFTEEERKKNSERKKKYFENSEARKKQSETIKKYYENHEEAGKEHSERMKKYYENPEAITKNSEALKKYYQENPEAITKNSERRKKYFENPQARQQQSEQLKKYYKENPEALQKNREAQKNRSSEWIKKRNDTLGQNKLFDVFKTDGTFIKTFAYSFEAKEYLQKEYNITSTIKIGAVLSGRQNNSAGFVFKYK
;
A
#
# COMPACT_ATOMS: atom_id res chain seq x y z
N MET A 1 43.03 20.16 -7.50
CA MET A 1 43.02 19.34 -8.74
C MET A 1 41.60 18.82 -8.82
N SER A 2 40.87 19.18 -9.89
CA SER A 2 39.52 18.65 -10.08
C SER A 2 39.57 17.13 -10.15
N ILE A 3 38.58 16.47 -9.55
CA ILE A 3 38.48 15.01 -9.54
C ILE A 3 37.54 14.51 -10.65
N GLY A 4 36.83 15.40 -11.32
CA GLY A 4 35.96 15.06 -12.44
C GLY A 4 35.49 16.24 -13.28
N TYR A 5 34.90 15.90 -14.42
CA TYR A 5 34.45 16.80 -15.48
C TYR A 5 32.97 16.55 -15.77
N ILE A 6 32.23 17.63 -15.99
CA ILE A 6 30.91 17.60 -16.61
C ILE A 6 31.07 17.98 -18.07
N TYR A 7 30.47 17.20 -18.96
CA TYR A 7 30.50 17.46 -20.40
C TYR A 7 29.12 17.34 -21.02
N LYS A 8 28.98 17.89 -22.22
CA LYS A 8 27.83 17.69 -23.09
C LYS A 8 28.22 17.16 -24.46
N ILE A 9 27.29 16.41 -25.06
CA ILE A 9 27.29 16.06 -26.48
C ILE A 9 26.10 16.77 -27.12
N VAL A 10 26.37 17.50 -28.21
CA VAL A 10 25.34 18.22 -28.98
C VAL A 10 25.02 17.41 -30.23
N PHE A 11 23.74 17.19 -30.48
CA PHE A 11 23.26 16.46 -31.66
C PHE A 11 22.73 17.42 -32.72
N SER A 12 22.75 17.00 -33.99
CA SER A 12 22.28 17.79 -35.13
C SER A 12 20.81 18.22 -35.06
N ASN A 13 20.01 17.57 -34.23
CA ASN A 13 18.62 17.94 -33.96
C ASN A 13 18.45 18.95 -32.80
N GLY A 14 19.55 19.54 -32.32
CA GLY A 14 19.54 20.51 -31.21
C GLY A 14 19.40 19.88 -29.82
N LYS A 15 19.32 18.56 -29.71
CA LYS A 15 19.22 17.86 -28.42
C LYS A 15 20.59 17.66 -27.78
N HIS A 16 20.57 17.47 -26.46
CA HIS A 16 21.78 17.30 -25.67
C HIS A 16 21.82 15.96 -24.94
N TYR A 17 23.04 15.51 -24.65
CA TYR A 17 23.34 14.55 -23.60
C TYR A 17 24.32 15.22 -22.64
N ILE A 18 24.04 15.15 -21.35
CA ILE A 18 24.93 15.60 -20.28
C ILE A 18 25.52 14.38 -19.61
N GLY A 19 26.82 14.38 -19.33
CA GLY A 19 27.43 13.30 -18.57
C GLY A 19 28.50 13.82 -17.64
N LEU A 20 28.78 13.05 -16.60
CA LEU A 20 29.93 13.24 -15.73
C LEU A 20 31.02 12.20 -16.01
N THR A 21 32.26 12.53 -15.63
CA THR A 21 33.35 11.56 -15.61
C THR A 21 34.42 11.94 -14.58
N THR A 22 34.97 10.95 -13.89
CA THR A 22 36.15 11.12 -13.01
C THR A 22 37.47 10.74 -13.71
N THR A 23 37.39 10.26 -14.96
CA THR A 23 38.53 10.03 -15.85
C THR A 23 38.67 11.19 -16.83
N SER A 24 39.70 11.19 -17.68
CA SER A 24 39.84 12.20 -18.72
C SER A 24 38.71 12.13 -19.76
N LEU A 25 38.38 13.27 -20.37
CA LEU A 25 37.39 13.33 -21.45
C LEU A 25 37.80 12.48 -22.66
N GLU A 26 39.09 12.37 -22.95
CA GLU A 26 39.59 11.49 -24.01
C GLU A 26 39.25 10.01 -23.73
N GLN A 27 39.48 9.56 -22.50
CA GLN A 27 39.16 8.20 -22.09
C GLN A 27 37.64 7.96 -22.13
N ARG A 28 36.84 8.91 -21.63
CA ARG A 28 35.37 8.83 -21.68
C ARG A 28 34.84 8.80 -23.11
N SER A 29 35.45 9.55 -24.02
CA SER A 29 35.10 9.53 -25.44
C SER A 29 35.36 8.15 -26.06
N LYS A 30 36.51 7.53 -25.77
CA LYS A 30 36.82 6.15 -26.20
C LYS A 30 35.79 5.15 -25.68
N GLU A 31 35.38 5.26 -24.42
CA GLU A 31 34.34 4.41 -23.82
C GLU A 31 33.00 4.56 -24.53
N HIS A 32 32.52 5.80 -24.75
CA HIS A 32 31.27 6.04 -25.46
C HIS A 32 31.30 5.47 -26.88
N LYS A 33 32.41 5.66 -27.59
CA LYS A 33 32.64 5.12 -28.92
C LYS A 33 32.58 3.59 -28.93
N LEU A 34 33.23 2.94 -27.97
CA LEU A 34 33.21 1.49 -27.82
C LEU A 34 31.80 0.97 -27.53
N CYS A 35 31.09 1.57 -26.57
CA CYS A 35 29.71 1.19 -26.24
C CYS A 35 28.76 1.38 -27.44
N ALA A 36 28.90 2.47 -28.18
CA ALA A 36 28.10 2.71 -29.38
C ALA A 36 28.34 1.65 -30.46
N LYS A 37 29.60 1.27 -30.71
CA LYS A 37 29.99 0.22 -31.68
C LYS A 37 29.56 -1.18 -31.25
N ASN A 38 29.60 -1.46 -29.95
CA ASN A 38 29.17 -2.75 -29.39
C ASN A 38 27.64 -2.92 -29.32
N GLY A 39 26.87 -1.93 -29.79
CA GLY A 39 25.41 -2.03 -29.84
C GLY A 39 24.72 -1.82 -28.49
N ASP A 40 25.33 -1.07 -27.55
CA ASP A 40 24.63 -0.71 -26.31
C ASP A 40 23.32 0.04 -26.66
N GLU A 41 22.24 -0.34 -25.97
CA GLU A 41 20.86 0.04 -26.25
C GLU A 41 20.40 1.34 -25.56
N LYS A 42 21.28 2.00 -24.79
CA LYS A 42 20.97 3.30 -24.18
C LYS A 42 20.67 4.38 -25.21
N CYS A 43 19.83 5.35 -24.82
CA CYS A 43 19.37 6.46 -25.68
C CYS A 43 20.52 7.21 -26.34
N LEU A 44 21.59 7.53 -25.60
CA LEU A 44 22.79 8.17 -26.13
C LEU A 44 23.38 7.40 -27.33
N TYR A 45 23.58 6.09 -27.17
CA TYR A 45 24.26 5.29 -28.18
C TYR A 45 23.39 5.02 -29.40
N LYS A 46 22.08 4.85 -29.20
CA LYS A 46 21.11 4.84 -30.29
C LYS A 46 21.15 6.14 -31.09
N ALA A 47 21.24 7.28 -30.41
CA ALA A 47 21.34 8.57 -31.06
C ALA A 47 22.65 8.73 -31.84
N LEU A 48 23.79 8.39 -31.23
CA LEU A 48 25.09 8.43 -31.92
C LEU A 48 25.10 7.59 -33.20
N ARG A 49 24.49 6.39 -33.18
CA ARG A 49 24.32 5.56 -34.39
C ARG A 49 23.32 6.17 -35.38
N LYS A 50 22.17 6.66 -34.89
CA LYS A 50 21.11 7.24 -35.74
C LYS A 50 21.57 8.46 -36.53
N TYR A 51 22.47 9.26 -35.96
CA TYR A 51 22.98 10.49 -36.57
C TYR A 51 24.38 10.32 -37.19
N ASP A 52 24.87 9.08 -37.32
CA ASP A 52 26.20 8.76 -37.85
C ASP A 52 27.35 9.51 -37.15
N MET A 53 27.18 9.75 -35.85
CA MET A 53 28.11 10.54 -35.03
C MET A 53 29.12 9.68 -34.25
N VAL A 54 29.07 8.35 -34.35
CA VAL A 54 29.86 7.43 -33.52
C VAL A 54 31.37 7.71 -33.57
N ASP A 55 31.88 8.16 -34.72
CA ASP A 55 33.30 8.47 -34.91
C ASP A 55 33.62 9.98 -34.84
N THR A 56 32.61 10.85 -34.78
CA THR A 56 32.74 12.32 -34.95
C THR A 56 32.20 13.16 -33.78
N PHE A 57 31.51 12.56 -32.82
CA PHE A 57 30.99 13.30 -31.66
C PHE A 57 32.13 13.88 -30.81
N GLU A 58 31.87 15.03 -30.21
CA GLU A 58 32.80 15.71 -29.30
C GLU A 58 32.20 15.78 -27.89
N LEU A 59 33.06 15.61 -26.87
CA LEU A 59 32.71 15.90 -25.49
C LEU A 59 33.10 17.34 -25.18
N ILE A 60 32.11 18.22 -25.11
CA ILE A 60 32.31 19.62 -24.77
C ILE A 60 32.30 19.73 -23.24
N GLU A 61 33.44 20.04 -22.63
CA GLU A 61 33.51 20.35 -21.20
C GLU A 61 32.64 21.58 -20.88
N ILE A 62 31.81 21.46 -19.85
CA ILE A 62 30.94 22.56 -19.39
C ILE A 62 31.18 22.93 -17.93
N ASP A 63 31.77 22.04 -17.12
CA ASP A 63 32.13 22.31 -15.73
C ASP A 63 33.13 21.27 -15.21
N THR A 64 33.69 21.52 -14.03
CA THR A 64 34.55 20.60 -13.29
C THR A 64 34.11 20.52 -11.83
N ALA A 65 34.52 19.49 -11.09
CA ALA A 65 34.22 19.38 -9.67
C ALA A 65 35.42 18.86 -8.87
N ASP A 66 35.51 19.29 -7.61
CA ASP A 66 36.57 18.89 -6.69
C ASP A 66 36.13 17.72 -5.79
N THR A 67 34.83 17.42 -5.71
CA THR A 67 34.25 16.27 -4.98
C THR A 67 33.26 15.47 -5.82
N VAL A 68 33.01 14.20 -5.45
CA VAL A 68 32.12 13.31 -6.22
C VAL A 68 30.67 13.75 -6.02
N GLU A 69 30.36 14.20 -4.81
CA GLU A 69 29.07 14.76 -4.41
C GLU A 69 28.76 16.00 -5.26
N GLU A 70 29.67 16.96 -5.34
CA GLU A 70 29.52 18.15 -6.19
C GLU A 70 29.38 17.76 -7.66
N LEU A 71 30.18 16.80 -8.16
CA LEU A 71 30.10 16.33 -9.53
C LEU A 71 28.70 15.78 -9.87
N ARG A 72 28.10 15.02 -8.96
CA ARG A 72 26.75 14.46 -9.10
C ARG A 72 25.67 15.55 -9.05
N GLU A 73 25.80 16.50 -8.13
CA GLU A 73 24.87 17.63 -8.02
C GLU A 73 24.90 18.52 -9.27
N LYS A 74 26.10 18.82 -9.78
CA LYS A 74 26.29 19.56 -11.03
C LYS A 74 25.68 18.83 -12.22
N GLU A 75 25.89 17.51 -12.34
CA GLU A 75 25.25 16.72 -13.42
C GLU A 75 23.73 16.86 -13.41
N ILE A 76 23.09 16.74 -12.24
CA ILE A 76 21.64 16.93 -12.09
C ILE A 76 21.24 18.33 -12.57
N GLY A 77 21.96 19.36 -12.10
CA GLY A 77 21.72 20.75 -12.47
C GLY A 77 21.77 20.96 -13.99
N TYR A 78 22.82 20.48 -14.64
CA TYR A 78 22.98 20.63 -16.09
C TYR A 78 21.99 19.78 -16.90
N ILE A 79 21.58 18.61 -16.44
CA ILE A 79 20.51 17.83 -17.11
C ILE A 79 19.20 18.64 -17.15
N ILE A 80 18.90 19.34 -16.06
CA ILE A 80 17.73 20.21 -15.96
C ILE A 80 17.91 21.45 -16.84
N GLU A 81 19.04 22.14 -16.73
CA GLU A 81 19.34 23.36 -17.49
C GLU A 81 19.28 23.15 -19.00
N TYR A 82 19.89 22.05 -19.49
CA TYR A 82 19.89 21.70 -20.91
C TYR A 82 18.66 20.90 -21.34
N ASN A 83 17.70 20.65 -20.44
CA ASN A 83 16.49 19.86 -20.69
C ASN A 83 16.80 18.54 -21.42
N SER A 84 17.85 17.83 -20.97
CA SER A 84 18.42 16.71 -21.72
C SER A 84 17.77 15.36 -21.41
N TYR A 85 16.68 15.35 -20.63
CA TYR A 85 16.00 14.14 -20.21
C TYR A 85 15.17 13.51 -21.34
N TYR A 86 15.31 12.19 -21.54
CA TYR A 86 14.77 11.52 -22.73
C TYR A 86 13.24 11.39 -22.75
N ILE A 87 12.57 11.37 -21.58
CA ILE A 87 11.12 11.10 -21.52
C ILE A 87 10.33 12.20 -22.23
N ASP A 88 10.79 13.43 -22.11
CA ASP A 88 10.15 14.61 -22.70
C ASP A 88 10.59 14.80 -24.16
N SER A 89 11.30 13.81 -24.72
CA SER A 89 11.89 13.84 -26.06
C SER A 89 12.86 15.01 -26.29
N ASN A 90 13.38 15.64 -25.24
CA ASN A 90 14.24 16.83 -25.34
C ASN A 90 15.75 16.52 -25.27
N GLY A 91 16.13 15.32 -24.81
CA GLY A 91 17.53 14.87 -24.87
C GLY A 91 17.71 13.36 -24.81
N TYR A 92 18.90 12.93 -24.37
CA TYR A 92 19.31 11.52 -24.36
C TYR A 92 19.74 10.98 -22.99
N ASN A 93 19.62 11.78 -21.93
CA ASN A 93 19.82 11.31 -20.56
C ASN A 93 18.66 10.40 -20.15
N MET A 94 18.96 9.16 -19.76
CA MET A 94 17.96 8.16 -19.33
C MET A 94 17.57 8.28 -17.86
N THR A 95 18.34 9.02 -17.09
CA THR A 95 18.15 9.30 -15.66
C THR A 95 18.16 10.81 -15.45
N ARG A 96 17.74 11.27 -14.27
CA ARG A 96 17.87 12.69 -13.88
C ARG A 96 19.28 13.05 -13.36
N GLY A 97 20.25 12.15 -13.48
CA GLY A 97 21.60 12.29 -12.92
C GLY A 97 21.71 11.82 -11.46
N GLY A 98 22.89 12.03 -10.87
CA GLY A 98 23.13 11.84 -9.43
C GLY A 98 23.58 10.44 -8.99
N GLU A 99 23.93 9.58 -9.96
CA GLU A 99 24.15 8.12 -9.82
C GLU A 99 22.91 7.25 -9.45
N GLY A 100 22.94 6.00 -9.93
CA GLY A 100 21.86 5.02 -9.78
C GLY A 100 20.79 5.10 -10.87
N ILE A 101 19.68 4.36 -10.68
CA ILE A 101 18.52 4.36 -11.61
C ILE A 101 17.55 5.53 -11.34
N ASN A 102 18.02 6.60 -10.69
CA ASN A 102 17.13 7.67 -10.23
C ASN A 102 16.51 8.42 -11.41
N GLY A 103 15.18 8.48 -11.43
CA GLY A 103 14.42 9.00 -12.56
C GLY A 103 14.28 8.04 -13.75
N TYR A 104 14.97 6.89 -13.81
CA TYR A 104 14.79 5.92 -14.89
C TYR A 104 13.35 5.39 -14.91
N VAL A 105 12.69 5.49 -16.06
CA VAL A 105 11.33 4.98 -16.24
C VAL A 105 11.39 3.59 -16.89
N PHE A 106 11.18 2.56 -16.08
CA PHE A 106 11.06 1.19 -16.59
C PHE A 106 9.89 1.05 -17.56
N THR A 107 10.16 0.39 -18.68
CA THR A 107 9.15 -0.07 -19.65
C THR A 107 8.27 -1.17 -19.06
N GLU A 108 7.09 -1.39 -19.65
CA GLU A 108 6.20 -2.48 -19.24
C GLU A 108 6.86 -3.86 -19.37
N GLU A 109 7.69 -4.05 -20.40
CA GLU A 109 8.43 -5.30 -20.60
C GLU A 109 9.46 -5.55 -19.48
N GLU A 110 10.23 -4.53 -19.10
CA GLU A 110 11.18 -4.63 -17.99
C GLU A 110 10.46 -4.88 -16.66
N ARG A 111 9.32 -4.21 -16.43
CA ARG A 111 8.47 -4.45 -15.25
C ARG A 111 8.01 -5.90 -15.21
N LYS A 112 7.53 -6.44 -16.33
CA LYS A 112 7.09 -7.84 -16.46
C LYS A 112 8.24 -8.81 -16.20
N LYS A 113 9.39 -8.62 -16.85
CA LYS A 113 10.59 -9.45 -16.65
C LYS A 113 11.08 -9.43 -15.21
N ASN A 114 11.08 -8.28 -14.55
CA ASN A 114 11.44 -8.16 -13.14
C ASN A 114 10.41 -8.86 -12.23
N SER A 115 9.12 -8.76 -12.54
CA SER A 115 8.04 -9.46 -11.84
C SER A 115 8.21 -10.98 -11.93
N GLU A 116 8.45 -11.52 -13.13
CA GLU A 116 8.69 -12.95 -13.37
C GLU A 116 9.93 -13.45 -12.62
N ARG A 117 11.04 -12.71 -12.70
CA ARG A 117 12.26 -13.03 -11.94
C ARG A 117 12.00 -13.09 -10.43
N LYS A 118 11.26 -12.13 -9.88
CA LYS A 118 10.91 -12.12 -8.46
C LYS A 118 10.00 -13.29 -8.08
N LYS A 119 9.00 -13.62 -8.90
CA LYS A 119 8.13 -14.79 -8.68
C LYS A 119 8.96 -16.06 -8.60
N LYS A 120 9.85 -16.29 -9.57
CA LYS A 120 10.76 -17.45 -9.60
C LYS A 120 11.70 -17.49 -8.38
N TYR A 121 12.28 -16.36 -8.00
CA TYR A 121 13.11 -16.28 -6.79
C TYR A 121 12.32 -16.72 -5.56
N PHE A 122 11.08 -16.26 -5.43
CA PHE A 122 10.23 -16.64 -4.32
C PHE A 122 9.63 -18.03 -4.45
N GLU A 123 9.67 -18.74 -5.58
CA GLU A 123 9.27 -20.15 -5.60
C GLU A 123 10.23 -21.02 -4.77
N ASN A 124 11.49 -20.60 -4.63
CA ASN A 124 12.46 -21.26 -3.77
C ASN A 124 12.13 -21.03 -2.28
N SER A 125 11.81 -22.13 -1.58
CA SER A 125 11.44 -22.09 -0.16
C SER A 125 12.60 -21.65 0.76
N GLU A 126 13.84 -21.93 0.39
CA GLU A 126 15.04 -21.54 1.14
C GLU A 126 15.27 -20.02 1.03
N ALA A 127 15.11 -19.46 -0.16
CA ALA A 127 15.19 -18.02 -0.38
C ALA A 127 14.15 -17.25 0.45
N ARG A 128 12.92 -17.77 0.54
CA ARG A 128 11.88 -17.22 1.42
C ARG A 128 12.27 -17.26 2.90
N LYS A 129 12.81 -18.40 3.37
CA LYS A 129 13.25 -18.56 4.76
C LYS A 129 14.38 -17.59 5.08
N LYS A 130 15.41 -17.53 4.23
CA LYS A 130 16.56 -16.63 4.39
C LYS A 130 16.12 -15.16 4.47
N GLN A 131 15.20 -14.74 3.59
CA GLN A 131 14.67 -13.38 3.64
C GLN A 131 13.92 -13.12 4.95
N SER A 132 13.07 -14.06 5.39
CA SER A 132 12.34 -13.96 6.65
C SER A 132 13.29 -13.83 7.85
N GLU A 133 14.35 -14.64 7.89
CA GLU A 133 15.37 -14.59 8.94
C GLU A 133 16.15 -13.27 8.93
N THR A 134 16.50 -12.75 7.74
CA THR A 134 17.19 -11.47 7.63
C THR A 134 16.32 -10.33 8.13
N ILE A 135 15.03 -10.33 7.79
CA ILE A 135 14.08 -9.33 8.27
C ILE A 135 13.93 -9.42 9.80
N LYS A 136 13.80 -10.64 10.36
CA LYS A 136 13.72 -10.82 11.82
C LYS A 136 14.97 -10.27 12.52
N LYS A 137 16.17 -10.64 12.06
CA LYS A 137 17.44 -10.14 12.59
C LYS A 137 17.54 -8.62 12.51
N TYR A 138 17.05 -8.02 11.43
CA TYR A 138 17.02 -6.55 11.30
C TYR A 138 16.19 -5.91 12.42
N TYR A 139 14.97 -6.39 12.65
CA TYR A 139 14.11 -5.85 13.72
C TYR A 139 14.61 -6.19 15.13
N GLU A 140 15.27 -7.34 15.32
CA GLU A 140 15.95 -7.68 16.58
C GLU A 140 17.09 -6.71 16.89
N ASN A 141 17.84 -6.29 15.85
CA ASN A 141 18.97 -5.39 15.99
C ASN A 141 18.60 -3.89 15.91
N HIS A 142 17.35 -3.56 15.57
CA HIS A 142 16.87 -2.19 15.43
C HIS A 142 15.56 -2.01 16.19
N GLU A 143 15.68 -1.78 17.50
CA GLU A 143 14.55 -1.62 18.42
C GLU A 143 13.57 -0.51 17.97
N GLU A 144 14.09 0.56 17.36
CA GLU A 144 13.30 1.70 16.90
C GLU A 144 12.61 1.45 15.55
N ALA A 145 13.10 0.53 14.71
CA ALA A 145 12.56 0.31 13.37
C ALA A 145 11.07 -0.08 13.38
N GLY A 146 10.62 -0.79 14.41
CA GLY A 146 9.20 -1.10 14.61
C GLY A 146 8.36 0.15 14.93
N LYS A 147 8.88 1.05 15.76
CA LYS A 147 8.22 2.31 16.14
C LYS A 147 8.14 3.26 14.95
N GLU A 148 9.28 3.48 14.27
CA GLU A 148 9.36 4.31 13.05
C GLU A 148 8.41 3.80 11.96
N HIS A 149 8.37 2.48 11.75
CA HIS A 149 7.43 1.88 10.80
C HIS A 149 5.98 2.18 11.19
N SER A 150 5.64 2.05 12.48
CA SER A 150 4.30 2.36 12.99
C SER A 150 3.93 3.82 12.76
N GLU A 151 4.82 4.76 13.10
CA GLU A 151 4.61 6.20 12.91
C GLU A 151 4.44 6.57 11.44
N ARG A 152 5.30 6.03 10.57
CA ARG A 152 5.17 6.21 9.12
C ARG A 152 3.83 5.70 8.60
N MET A 153 3.37 4.55 9.09
CA MET A 153 2.07 4.01 8.70
C MET A 153 0.91 4.87 9.23
N LYS A 154 0.99 5.40 10.45
CA LYS A 154 -0.03 6.34 10.97
C LYS A 154 -0.12 7.58 10.08
N LYS A 155 1.01 8.22 9.75
CA LYS A 155 1.07 9.38 8.85
C LYS A 155 0.50 9.06 7.46
N TYR A 156 0.74 7.86 6.95
CA TYR A 156 0.14 7.42 5.69
C TYR A 156 -1.39 7.34 5.77
N TYR A 157 -1.94 6.78 6.86
CA TYR A 157 -3.39 6.68 7.08
C TYR A 157 -4.05 7.99 7.53
N GLU A 158 -3.27 9.04 7.79
CA GLU A 158 -3.78 10.39 7.98
C GLU A 158 -3.94 11.14 6.65
N ASN A 159 -3.32 10.66 5.56
CA ASN A 159 -3.42 11.25 4.24
C ASN A 159 -4.66 10.71 3.47
N PRO A 160 -5.75 11.48 3.30
CA PRO A 160 -6.98 10.99 2.67
C PRO A 160 -6.81 10.66 1.19
N GLU A 161 -5.94 11.40 0.48
CA GLU A 161 -5.67 11.18 -0.94
C GLU A 161 -4.96 9.82 -1.16
N ALA A 162 -3.98 9.52 -0.31
CA ALA A 162 -3.26 8.23 -0.36
C ALA A 162 -4.21 7.06 -0.09
N ILE A 163 -5.14 7.21 0.85
CA ILE A 163 -6.15 6.21 1.18
C ILE A 163 -7.10 5.98 0.00
N THR A 164 -7.62 7.06 -0.58
CA THR A 164 -8.55 6.99 -1.73
C THR A 164 -7.88 6.32 -2.91
N LYS A 165 -6.67 6.76 -3.29
CA LYS A 165 -5.88 6.17 -4.37
C LYS A 165 -5.63 4.68 -4.17
N ASN A 166 -5.28 4.28 -2.94
CA ASN A 166 -5.07 2.86 -2.62
C ASN A 166 -6.38 2.05 -2.68
N SER A 167 -7.50 2.63 -2.24
CA SER A 167 -8.81 1.99 -2.32
C SER A 167 -9.25 1.75 -3.77
N GLU A 168 -9.08 2.75 -4.64
CA GLU A 168 -9.39 2.65 -6.07
C GLU A 168 -8.51 1.63 -6.77
N ALA A 169 -7.20 1.65 -6.52
CA ALA A 169 -6.28 0.67 -7.05
C ALA A 169 -6.65 -0.77 -6.62
N LEU A 170 -7.03 -0.95 -5.35
CA LEU A 170 -7.43 -2.26 -4.83
C LEU A 170 -8.76 -2.73 -5.44
N LYS A 171 -9.75 -1.84 -5.60
CA LYS A 171 -11.01 -2.15 -6.28
C LYS A 171 -10.77 -2.58 -7.72
N LYS A 172 -9.96 -1.82 -8.46
CA LYS A 172 -9.57 -2.13 -9.84
C LYS A 172 -8.90 -3.50 -9.93
N TYR A 173 -7.92 -3.77 -9.06
CA TYR A 173 -7.24 -5.07 -9.01
C TYR A 173 -8.23 -6.23 -8.85
N TYR A 174 -9.18 -6.12 -7.93
CA TYR A 174 -10.15 -7.20 -7.71
C TYR A 174 -11.20 -7.33 -8.83
N GLN A 175 -11.55 -6.25 -9.51
CA GLN A 175 -12.39 -6.30 -10.71
C GLN A 175 -11.68 -7.04 -11.84
N GLU A 176 -10.38 -6.78 -12.03
CA GLU A 176 -9.55 -7.42 -13.05
C GLU A 176 -9.12 -8.86 -12.65
N ASN A 177 -9.15 -9.19 -11.35
CA ASN A 177 -8.67 -10.47 -10.80
C ASN A 177 -9.70 -11.06 -9.80
N PRO A 178 -10.90 -11.47 -10.24
CA PRO A 178 -11.94 -11.98 -9.34
C PRO A 178 -11.49 -13.22 -8.56
N GLU A 179 -10.64 -14.06 -9.15
CA GLU A 179 -10.05 -15.24 -8.48
C GLU A 179 -9.24 -14.87 -7.22
N ALA A 180 -8.64 -13.67 -7.19
CA ALA A 180 -7.89 -13.21 -6.02
C ALA A 180 -8.81 -13.00 -4.79
N ILE A 181 -10.06 -12.59 -5.01
CA ILE A 181 -11.07 -12.49 -3.95
C ILE A 181 -11.35 -13.89 -3.39
N THR A 182 -11.64 -14.85 -4.28
CA THR A 182 -11.95 -16.24 -3.91
C THR A 182 -10.80 -16.87 -3.13
N LYS A 183 -9.57 -16.76 -3.64
CA LYS A 183 -8.36 -17.27 -2.98
C LYS A 183 -8.13 -16.63 -1.60
N ASN A 184 -8.34 -15.32 -1.47
CA ASN A 184 -8.25 -14.64 -0.18
C ASN A 184 -9.34 -15.11 0.80
N SER A 185 -10.55 -15.35 0.31
CA SER A 185 -11.68 -15.87 1.08
C SER A 185 -11.39 -17.29 1.59
N GLU A 186 -10.93 -18.19 0.73
CA GLU A 186 -10.55 -19.57 1.08
C GLU A 186 -9.42 -19.60 2.11
N ARG A 187 -8.36 -18.80 1.89
CA ARG A 187 -7.26 -18.69 2.85
C ARG A 187 -7.76 -18.24 4.23
N ARG A 188 -8.70 -17.31 4.24
CA ARG A 188 -9.28 -16.79 5.48
C ARG A 188 -10.17 -17.84 6.16
N LYS A 189 -10.98 -18.60 5.42
CA LYS A 189 -11.76 -19.73 5.96
C LYS A 189 -10.84 -20.77 6.60
N LYS A 190 -9.80 -21.21 5.88
CA LYS A 190 -8.81 -22.18 6.39
C LYS A 190 -8.13 -21.71 7.68
N TYR A 191 -7.82 -20.42 7.79
CA TYR A 191 -7.30 -19.84 9.03
C TYR A 191 -8.32 -19.94 10.18
N PHE A 192 -9.59 -19.59 9.93
CA PHE A 192 -10.65 -19.67 10.95
C PHE A 192 -11.07 -21.10 11.30
N GLU A 193 -10.80 -22.09 10.45
CA GLU A 193 -11.01 -23.50 10.76
C GLU A 193 -9.93 -24.04 11.70
N ASN A 194 -8.74 -23.45 11.72
CA ASN A 194 -7.64 -23.85 12.61
C ASN A 194 -7.89 -23.36 14.07
N PRO A 195 -8.23 -24.25 15.03
CA PRO A 195 -8.58 -23.84 16.38
C PRO A 195 -7.39 -23.23 17.14
N GLN A 196 -6.18 -23.74 16.91
CA GLN A 196 -4.95 -23.27 17.55
C GLN A 196 -4.62 -21.84 17.12
N ALA A 197 -4.73 -21.55 15.83
CA ALA A 197 -4.49 -20.20 15.30
C ALA A 197 -5.48 -19.18 15.88
N ARG A 198 -6.76 -19.56 16.01
CA ARG A 198 -7.79 -18.71 16.66
C ARG A 198 -7.48 -18.45 18.13
N GLN A 199 -7.04 -19.48 18.86
CA GLN A 199 -6.69 -19.34 20.27
C GLN A 199 -5.50 -18.40 20.45
N GLN A 200 -4.42 -18.60 19.68
CA GLN A 200 -3.24 -17.73 19.70
C GLN A 200 -3.60 -16.26 19.40
N GLN A 201 -4.44 -16.03 18.39
CA GLN A 201 -4.91 -14.69 18.06
C GLN A 201 -5.72 -14.06 19.20
N SER A 202 -6.59 -14.83 19.84
CA SER A 202 -7.39 -14.39 20.99
C SER A 202 -6.51 -14.01 22.18
N GLU A 203 -5.50 -14.81 22.50
CA GLU A 203 -4.55 -14.56 23.57
C GLU A 203 -3.71 -13.30 23.29
N GLN A 204 -3.19 -13.16 22.07
CA GLN A 204 -2.47 -11.95 21.64
C GLN A 204 -3.33 -10.69 21.75
N LEU A 205 -4.59 -10.76 21.31
CA LEU A 205 -5.51 -9.64 21.37
C LEU A 205 -5.86 -9.25 22.82
N LYS A 206 -6.07 -10.25 23.70
CA LYS A 206 -6.29 -10.03 25.13
C LYS A 206 -5.08 -9.36 25.78
N LYS A 207 -3.86 -9.84 25.45
CA LYS A 207 -2.61 -9.25 25.93
C LYS A 207 -2.48 -7.79 25.47
N TYR A 208 -2.70 -7.53 24.18
CA TYR A 208 -2.67 -6.18 23.62
C TYR A 208 -3.62 -5.21 24.35
N TYR A 209 -4.87 -5.59 24.56
CA TYR A 209 -5.83 -4.73 25.26
C TYR A 209 -5.54 -4.56 26.76
N LYS A 210 -4.91 -5.55 27.40
CA LYS A 210 -4.43 -5.43 28.77
C LYS A 210 -3.30 -4.39 28.88
N GLU A 211 -2.40 -4.38 27.90
CA GLU A 211 -1.27 -3.44 27.81
C GLU A 211 -1.69 -2.06 27.25
N ASN A 212 -2.81 -1.98 26.53
CA ASN A 212 -3.29 -0.77 25.84
C ASN A 212 -4.78 -0.52 26.14
N PRO A 213 -5.12 -0.10 27.38
CA PRO A 213 -6.52 0.09 27.79
C PRO A 213 -7.26 1.16 26.99
N GLU A 214 -6.57 2.22 26.53
CA GLU A 214 -7.15 3.25 25.66
C GLU A 214 -7.59 2.69 24.30
N ALA A 215 -6.81 1.77 23.73
CA ALA A 215 -7.18 1.10 22.48
C ALA A 215 -8.44 0.23 22.64
N LEU A 216 -8.58 -0.42 23.80
CA LEU A 216 -9.80 -1.15 24.14
C LEU A 216 -11.01 -0.21 24.25
N GLN A 217 -10.84 0.93 24.92
CA GLN A 217 -11.89 1.93 25.05
C GLN A 217 -12.32 2.48 23.68
N LYS A 218 -11.36 2.90 22.85
CA LYS A 218 -11.62 3.38 21.48
C LYS A 218 -12.35 2.33 20.64
N ASN A 219 -11.96 1.05 20.74
CA ASN A 219 -12.66 -0.02 20.04
C ASN A 219 -14.10 -0.20 20.57
N ARG A 220 -14.33 -0.13 21.89
CA ARG A 220 -15.68 -0.21 22.47
C ARG A 220 -16.56 0.96 22.01
N GLU A 221 -16.02 2.18 21.95
CA GLU A 221 -16.73 3.36 21.45
C GLU A 221 -17.05 3.23 19.96
N ALA A 222 -16.07 2.80 19.13
CA ALA A 222 -16.30 2.53 17.72
C ALA A 222 -17.35 1.42 17.48
N GLN A 223 -17.43 0.43 18.38
CA GLN A 223 -18.49 -0.59 18.33
C GLN A 223 -19.87 -0.04 18.68
N LYS A 224 -19.95 0.90 19.64
CA LYS A 224 -21.21 1.58 20.01
C LYS A 224 -21.70 2.52 18.91
N ASN A 225 -20.78 3.18 18.20
CA ASN A 225 -21.09 4.16 17.15
C ASN A 225 -21.35 3.52 15.77
N ARG A 226 -21.61 2.21 15.68
CA ARG A 226 -21.97 1.58 14.41
C ARG A 226 -23.39 1.97 14.02
N SER A 227 -23.55 2.52 12.81
CA SER A 227 -24.87 2.90 12.28
C SER A 227 -25.87 1.74 12.32
N SER A 228 -27.14 2.06 12.62
CA SER A 228 -28.27 1.14 12.56
C SER A 228 -28.40 0.47 11.18
N GLU A 229 -28.06 1.17 10.10
CA GLU A 229 -28.00 0.62 8.73
C GLU A 229 -26.93 -0.48 8.59
N TRP A 230 -25.77 -0.29 9.21
CA TRP A 230 -24.71 -1.30 9.21
C TRP A 230 -25.13 -2.55 10.00
N ILE A 231 -25.80 -2.35 11.15
CA ILE A 231 -26.34 -3.44 11.98
C ILE A 231 -27.40 -4.23 11.21
N LYS A 232 -28.30 -3.52 10.52
CA LYS A 232 -29.34 -4.10 9.66
C LYS A 232 -28.72 -4.97 8.56
N LYS A 233 -27.83 -4.40 7.75
CA LYS A 233 -27.13 -5.11 6.66
C LYS A 233 -26.40 -6.36 7.15
N ARG A 234 -25.73 -6.28 8.31
CA ARG A 234 -25.04 -7.43 8.91
C ARG A 234 -26.02 -8.54 9.31
N ASN A 235 -27.10 -8.20 10.01
CA ASN A 235 -28.06 -9.18 10.51
C ASN A 235 -28.83 -9.85 9.36
N ASP A 236 -29.14 -9.09 8.29
CA ASP A 236 -29.73 -9.64 7.07
C ASP A 236 -28.79 -10.63 6.37
N THR A 237 -27.52 -10.25 6.22
CA THR A 237 -26.50 -11.12 5.60
C THR A 237 -26.28 -12.42 6.38
N LEU A 238 -26.41 -12.38 7.71
CA LEU A 238 -26.25 -13.53 8.59
C LEU A 238 -27.53 -14.34 8.80
N GLY A 239 -28.67 -13.94 8.22
CA GLY A 239 -29.97 -14.57 8.47
C GLY A 239 -30.43 -14.49 9.94
N GLN A 240 -29.94 -13.49 10.68
CA GLN A 240 -30.23 -13.28 12.11
C GLN A 240 -31.44 -12.35 12.35
N ASN A 241 -32.18 -12.01 11.30
CA ASN A 241 -33.38 -11.17 11.30
C ASN A 241 -34.64 -12.03 11.40
N LYS A 242 -34.90 -12.60 12.58
CA LYS A 242 -36.16 -13.31 12.85
C LYS A 242 -37.21 -12.34 13.36
N LEU A 243 -38.37 -12.32 12.70
CA LEU A 243 -39.52 -11.55 13.17
C LEU A 243 -39.92 -12.01 14.56
N PHE A 244 -40.23 -11.06 15.43
CA PHE A 244 -40.80 -11.33 16.72
C PHE A 244 -41.89 -10.31 17.05
N ASP A 245 -42.89 -10.79 17.76
CA ASP A 245 -44.01 -10.02 18.26
C ASP A 245 -43.70 -9.51 19.67
N VAL A 246 -44.11 -8.26 19.91
CA VAL A 246 -44.02 -7.61 21.21
C VAL A 246 -45.41 -7.52 21.80
N PHE A 247 -45.54 -7.94 23.06
CA PHE A 247 -46.77 -7.88 23.84
C PHE A 247 -46.51 -7.15 25.16
N LYS A 248 -47.55 -6.56 25.73
CA LYS A 248 -47.57 -6.21 27.15
C LYS A 248 -47.68 -7.47 28.01
N THR A 249 -47.38 -7.37 29.30
CA THR A 249 -47.55 -8.49 30.26
C THR A 249 -48.99 -8.99 30.39
N ASP A 250 -49.98 -8.16 30.07
CA ASP A 250 -51.40 -8.53 30.04
C ASP A 250 -51.82 -9.29 28.76
N GLY A 251 -50.88 -9.52 27.83
CA GLY A 251 -51.14 -10.21 26.56
C GLY A 251 -51.52 -9.29 25.40
N THR A 252 -51.65 -7.98 25.62
CA THR A 252 -51.97 -7.02 24.55
C THR A 252 -50.84 -6.97 23.53
N PHE A 253 -51.17 -7.25 22.26
CA PHE A 253 -50.22 -7.13 21.14
C PHE A 253 -49.88 -5.65 20.88
N ILE A 254 -48.60 -5.38 20.61
CA ILE A 254 -48.10 -4.04 20.32
C ILE A 254 -47.72 -3.94 18.85
N LYS A 255 -46.67 -4.67 18.44
CA LYS A 255 -46.09 -4.58 17.10
C LYS A 255 -45.13 -5.73 16.84
N THR A 256 -44.95 -6.10 15.58
CA THR A 256 -43.91 -7.03 15.12
C THR A 256 -42.66 -6.25 14.71
N PHE A 257 -41.47 -6.73 15.08
CA PHE A 257 -40.20 -6.17 14.65
C PHE A 257 -39.30 -7.23 14.01
N ALA A 258 -38.49 -6.80 13.05
CA ALA A 258 -37.43 -7.62 12.46
C ALA A 258 -36.10 -7.52 13.24
N TYR A 259 -35.90 -6.43 13.98
CA TYR A 259 -34.66 -6.18 14.72
C TYR A 259 -34.92 -5.70 16.14
N SER A 260 -34.11 -6.21 17.08
CA SER A 260 -34.21 -5.87 18.50
C SER A 260 -33.87 -4.42 18.82
N PHE A 261 -33.01 -3.76 18.05
CA PHE A 261 -32.69 -2.34 18.27
C PHE A 261 -33.88 -1.44 17.91
N GLU A 262 -34.59 -1.71 16.80
CA GLU A 262 -35.81 -0.98 16.42
C GLU A 262 -36.91 -1.15 17.45
N ALA A 263 -37.12 -2.38 17.93
CA ALA A 263 -38.08 -2.65 19.00
C ALA A 263 -37.72 -1.90 20.29
N LYS A 264 -36.43 -1.88 20.64
CA LYS A 264 -35.95 -1.17 21.83
C LYS A 264 -36.18 0.33 21.70
N GLU A 265 -35.77 0.96 20.60
CA GLU A 265 -35.97 2.39 20.36
C GLU A 265 -37.45 2.78 20.38
N TYR A 266 -38.31 1.99 19.72
CA TYR A 266 -39.75 2.20 19.73
C TYR A 266 -40.31 2.14 21.15
N LEU A 267 -39.98 1.09 21.91
CA LEU A 267 -40.52 0.91 23.26
C LEU A 267 -40.02 2.00 24.23
N GLN A 268 -38.75 2.39 24.13
CA GLN A 268 -38.19 3.46 24.96
C GLN A 268 -38.86 4.81 24.68
N LYS A 269 -39.13 5.12 23.41
CA LYS A 269 -39.76 6.37 23.00
C LYS A 269 -41.26 6.41 23.34
N GLU A 270 -42.00 5.35 22.99
CA GLU A 270 -43.45 5.33 23.10
C GLU A 270 -43.93 5.16 24.55
N TYR A 271 -43.17 4.43 25.37
CA TYR A 271 -43.53 4.13 26.76
C TYR A 271 -42.60 4.79 27.79
N ASN A 272 -41.76 5.75 27.36
CA ASN A 272 -40.83 6.50 28.22
C ASN A 272 -39.95 5.60 29.13
N ILE A 273 -39.47 4.48 28.59
CA ILE A 273 -38.70 3.50 29.35
C ILE A 273 -37.24 3.93 29.44
N THR A 274 -36.79 4.24 30.65
CA THR A 274 -35.39 4.59 30.94
C THR A 274 -34.52 3.38 31.31
N SER A 275 -35.15 2.25 31.65
CA SER A 275 -34.47 1.01 32.04
C SER A 275 -33.98 0.21 30.83
N THR A 276 -33.04 -0.72 31.06
CA THR A 276 -32.52 -1.58 30.00
C THR A 276 -33.53 -2.66 29.62
N ILE A 277 -33.99 -2.65 28.36
CA ILE A 277 -34.87 -3.68 27.80
C ILE A 277 -34.03 -4.87 27.28
N LYS A 278 -34.13 -6.02 27.95
CA LYS A 278 -33.38 -7.26 27.66
C LYS A 278 -34.13 -8.19 26.70
N ILE A 279 -34.47 -7.69 25.51
CA ILE A 279 -35.26 -8.41 24.48
C ILE A 279 -34.73 -9.84 24.23
N GLY A 280 -33.41 -9.98 24.01
CA GLY A 280 -32.81 -11.29 23.74
C GLY A 280 -32.88 -12.28 24.91
N ALA A 281 -32.92 -11.81 26.15
CA ALA A 281 -33.10 -12.68 27.31
C ALA A 281 -34.51 -13.27 27.36
N VAL A 282 -35.51 -12.49 26.95
CA VAL A 282 -36.90 -12.96 26.87
C VAL A 282 -37.10 -13.90 25.69
N LEU A 283 -36.63 -13.53 24.50
CA LEU A 283 -36.72 -14.36 23.29
C LEU A 283 -36.00 -15.73 23.42
N SER A 284 -34.98 -15.82 24.28
CA SER A 284 -34.27 -17.08 24.58
C SER A 284 -34.86 -17.86 25.75
N GLY A 285 -35.95 -17.38 26.35
CA GLY A 285 -36.59 -18.02 27.51
C GLY A 285 -35.83 -17.86 28.82
N ARG A 286 -34.76 -17.07 28.88
CA ARG A 286 -34.01 -16.80 30.13
C ARG A 286 -34.76 -15.87 31.08
N GLN A 287 -35.72 -15.10 30.57
CA GLN A 287 -36.57 -14.19 31.33
C GLN A 287 -38.00 -14.25 30.79
N ASN A 288 -39.00 -14.11 31.65
CA ASN A 288 -40.40 -14.14 31.22
C ASN A 288 -40.85 -12.82 30.57
N ASN A 289 -40.32 -11.70 31.03
CA ASN A 289 -40.57 -10.36 30.47
C ASN A 289 -39.37 -9.45 30.73
N SER A 290 -39.34 -8.29 30.08
CA SER A 290 -38.39 -7.22 30.37
C SER A 290 -39.06 -5.86 30.22
N ALA A 291 -38.91 -5.01 31.23
CA ALA A 291 -39.52 -3.67 31.29
C ALA A 291 -41.05 -3.67 31.08
N GLY A 292 -41.76 -4.75 31.46
CA GLY A 292 -43.22 -4.87 31.26
C GLY A 292 -43.65 -5.42 29.90
N PHE A 293 -42.70 -5.92 29.09
CA PHE A 293 -42.98 -6.46 27.76
C PHE A 293 -42.54 -7.91 27.61
N VAL A 294 -43.31 -8.67 26.85
CA VAL A 294 -43.05 -10.06 26.45
C VAL A 294 -42.71 -10.06 24.96
N PHE A 295 -41.71 -10.86 24.59
CA PHE A 295 -41.19 -10.93 23.21
C PHE A 295 -41.26 -12.38 22.75
N LYS A 296 -41.87 -12.65 21.59
CA LYS A 296 -42.02 -14.01 21.05
C LYS A 296 -41.65 -14.05 19.57
N TYR A 297 -40.79 -14.98 19.17
CA TYR A 297 -40.53 -15.19 17.74
C TYR A 297 -41.80 -15.63 17.02
N LYS A 298 -41.94 -15.21 15.77
CA LYS A 298 -42.89 -15.81 14.83
C LYS A 298 -42.38 -17.16 14.33
#